data_AF-A0A0S1XF46-F1
#
_entry.id   AF-A0A0S1XF46-F1
#
_cell.length_a   1.000
_cell.length_b   1.000
_cell.length_c   1.000
_cell.angle_alpha   90.00
_cell.angle_beta   90.00
_cell.angle_gamma   90.00
#
_symmetry.space_group_name_H-M   'P 1'
#
loop_
_entity.id
_entity.type
_entity.pdbx_description
1 polymer ?
#
loop_
_entity_poly.entity_id
_entity_poly.type
_entity_poly.pdbx_seq_one_letter_code
_entity_poly.pdbx_strand_id
1 'polypeptide(L)'
;MGIDQHGQDSTKAAIKAVKDAISRVCTVGLLELFELEFERDVKVEAIIGVPYPEKVDVEEVRKAIPLKCEKVINVVNGGLKGPGITLEEFGDKTNEMLIAVAFITIYVRGECK
;
A
#
# COMPACT_ATOMS: atom_id res chain seq x y z
N MET A 1 6.92 -3.52 2.65
CA MET A 1 7.31 -2.41 3.54
C MET A 1 7.70 -1.20 2.69
N GLY A 2 7.43 0.01 3.17
CA GLY A 2 7.80 1.26 2.50
C GLY A 2 8.29 2.31 3.48
N ILE A 3 9.20 3.18 3.04
CA ILE A 3 9.88 4.15 3.91
C ILE A 3 9.83 5.54 3.28
N ASP A 4 9.43 6.53 4.07
CA ASP A 4 9.78 7.94 3.83
C ASP A 4 10.92 8.33 4.75
N GLN A 5 12.06 8.72 4.15
CA GLN A 5 13.28 9.03 4.89
C GLN A 5 13.32 10.47 5.41
N HIS A 6 12.39 11.31 4.95
CA HIS A 6 12.31 12.74 5.27
C HIS A 6 11.28 13.05 6.38
N GLY A 7 10.55 12.02 6.84
CA GLY A 7 9.67 12.11 8.00
C GLY A 7 8.34 12.85 7.78
N GLN A 8 8.05 13.24 6.53
CA GLN A 8 7.02 14.23 6.24
C GLN A 8 5.91 13.72 5.33
N ASP A 9 6.05 12.51 4.78
CA ASP A 9 5.13 11.97 3.79
C ASP A 9 4.73 10.51 4.07
N SER A 10 3.66 10.37 4.86
CA SER A 10 3.03 9.06 5.13
C SER A 10 2.45 8.42 3.86
N THR A 11 2.00 9.21 2.89
CA THR A 11 1.49 8.73 1.59
C THR A 11 2.60 8.03 0.81
N LYS A 12 3.77 8.64 0.70
CA LYS A 12 4.93 8.07 0.02
C LYS A 12 5.41 6.78 0.68
N ALA A 13 5.43 6.73 2.01
CA ALA A 13 5.73 5.49 2.73
C ALA A 13 4.69 4.40 2.41
N ALA A 14 3.40 4.72 2.46
CA ALA A 14 2.30 3.81 2.14
C ALA A 14 2.34 3.29 0.69
N ILE A 15 2.54 4.16 -0.30
CA ILE A 15 2.67 3.79 -1.72
C ILE A 15 3.83 2.82 -1.91
N LYS A 16 4.99 3.10 -1.30
CA LYS A 16 6.14 2.19 -1.36
C LYS A 16 5.83 0.83 -0.75
N ALA A 17 5.09 0.81 0.37
CA ALA A 17 4.71 -0.44 1.03
C ALA A 17 3.77 -1.28 0.17
N VAL A 18 2.78 -0.64 -0.47
CA VAL A 18 1.85 -1.30 -1.40
C VAL A 18 2.58 -1.84 -2.63
N LYS A 19 3.46 -1.04 -3.24
CA LYS A 19 4.27 -1.47 -4.40
C LYS A 19 5.18 -2.66 -4.06
N ASP A 20 5.85 -2.62 -2.92
CA ASP A 20 6.67 -3.73 -2.42
C ASP A 20 5.84 -5.01 -2.20
N ALA A 21 4.64 -4.91 -1.62
CA ALA A 21 3.78 -6.07 -1.41
C ALA A 21 3.26 -6.67 -2.74
N ILE A 22 2.70 -5.85 -3.63
CA ILE A 22 2.07 -6.36 -4.87
C ILE A 22 3.10 -6.88 -5.88
N SER A 23 4.31 -6.30 -5.93
CA SER A 23 5.37 -6.73 -6.86
C SER A 23 5.93 -8.13 -6.56
N ARG A 24 5.63 -8.70 -5.39
CA ARG A 24 6.12 -10.02 -4.96
C ARG A 24 5.16 -11.16 -5.31
N VAL A 25 4.02 -10.87 -5.92
CA VAL A 25 2.99 -11.87 -6.27
C VAL A 25 2.65 -11.75 -7.75
N CYS A 26 2.57 -12.89 -8.44
CA CYS A 26 2.01 -12.95 -9.79
C CYS A 26 0.53 -13.34 -9.71
N THR A 27 -0.35 -12.38 -9.99
CA THR A 27 -1.81 -12.59 -9.95
C THR A 27 -2.39 -13.10 -11.26
N VAL A 28 -1.62 -13.04 -12.36
CA VAL A 28 -2.07 -13.46 -13.70
C VAL A 28 -2.32 -14.97 -13.75
N GLY A 29 -1.44 -15.78 -13.13
CA GLY A 29 -1.61 -17.23 -13.09
C GLY A 29 -2.87 -17.67 -12.34
N LEU A 30 -3.38 -16.83 -11.43
CA LEU A 30 -4.60 -17.11 -10.68
C LEU A 30 -5.86 -16.88 -11.54
N LEU A 31 -5.81 -15.99 -12.53
CA LEU A 31 -6.94 -15.80 -13.45
C LEU A 31 -7.08 -16.94 -14.45
N GLU A 32 -5.96 -17.40 -15.00
CA GLU A 32 -5.95 -18.45 -16.02
C GLU A 32 -6.47 -19.79 -15.47
N LEU A 33 -6.11 -20.13 -14.23
CA LEU A 33 -6.52 -21.38 -13.59
C LEU A 33 -8.02 -21.45 -13.25
N PHE A 34 -8.67 -20.30 -13.06
CA PHE A 34 -10.05 -20.21 -12.57
C PHE A 34 -10.99 -19.51 -13.56
N GLU A 35 -10.54 -19.21 -14.77
CA GLU A 35 -11.31 -18.50 -15.82
C GLU A 35 -11.93 -17.17 -15.33
N LEU A 36 -11.17 -16.41 -14.55
CA LEU A 36 -11.65 -15.20 -13.86
C LEU A 36 -11.31 -13.92 -14.64
N GLU A 37 -12.16 -12.89 -14.48
CA GLU A 37 -11.90 -11.53 -14.96
C GLU A 37 -11.56 -10.58 -13.81
N PHE A 38 -10.47 -9.79 -13.91
CA PHE A 38 -10.06 -8.87 -12.84
C PHE A 38 -11.17 -7.91 -12.40
N GLU A 39 -11.87 -7.30 -13.35
CA GLU A 39 -12.86 -6.25 -13.04
C GLU A 39 -14.11 -6.80 -12.35
N ARG A 40 -14.48 -8.05 -12.66
CA ARG A 40 -15.74 -8.66 -12.24
C ARG A 40 -15.58 -9.60 -11.04
N ASP A 41 -14.48 -10.34 -11.01
CA ASP A 41 -14.34 -11.51 -10.15
C ASP A 41 -13.24 -11.33 -9.09
N VAL A 42 -12.48 -10.24 -9.14
CA VAL A 42 -11.40 -9.95 -8.18
C VAL A 42 -11.73 -8.70 -7.36
N LYS A 43 -11.42 -8.77 -6.06
CA LYS A 43 -11.41 -7.62 -5.16
C LYS A 43 -10.10 -7.58 -4.39
N VAL A 44 -9.54 -6.39 -4.25
CA VAL A 44 -8.36 -6.15 -3.44
C VAL A 44 -8.75 -5.36 -2.20
N GLU A 45 -8.29 -5.84 -1.04
CA GLU A 45 -8.33 -5.10 0.20
C GLU A 45 -6.90 -4.90 0.70
N ALA A 46 -6.53 -3.65 0.98
CA ALA A 46 -5.24 -3.31 1.56
C ALA A 46 -5.43 -2.66 2.93
N ILE A 47 -4.78 -3.24 3.94
CA ILE A 47 -4.64 -2.63 5.27
C ILE A 47 -3.22 -2.11 5.38
N ILE A 48 -3.06 -0.81 5.65
CA ILE A 48 -1.76 -0.13 5.67
C ILE A 48 -1.55 0.49 7.04
N GLY A 49 -0.59 -0.06 7.78
CA GLY A 49 -0.14 0.51 9.05
C GLY A 49 0.98 1.51 8.80
N VAL A 50 0.76 2.78 9.15
CA VAL A 50 1.73 3.86 8.98
C VAL A 50 1.51 4.93 10.06
N PRO A 51 2.56 5.66 10.49
CA PRO A 51 2.40 6.86 11.32
C PRO A 51 1.58 7.94 10.59
N TYR A 52 0.82 8.73 11.34
CA TYR A 52 -0.03 9.80 10.81
C TYR A 52 -0.97 9.33 9.68
N PRO A 53 -1.76 8.26 9.92
CA PRO A 53 -2.64 7.68 8.89
C PRO A 53 -3.65 8.71 8.33
N GLU A 54 -4.04 9.70 9.13
CA GLU A 54 -4.94 10.79 8.74
C GLU A 54 -4.35 11.72 7.66
N LYS A 55 -3.04 11.68 7.43
CA LYS A 55 -2.34 12.49 6.41
C LYS A 55 -2.15 11.74 5.09
N VAL A 56 -2.59 10.48 5.00
CA VAL A 56 -2.40 9.66 3.80
C VAL A 56 -3.42 10.01 2.73
N ASP A 57 -2.95 10.28 1.52
CA ASP A 57 -3.81 10.35 0.33
C ASP A 57 -4.19 8.92 -0.09
N VAL A 58 -5.41 8.53 0.29
CA VAL A 58 -5.94 7.20 0.02
C VAL A 58 -6.13 6.95 -1.49
N GLU A 59 -6.43 7.98 -2.28
CA GLU A 59 -6.59 7.82 -3.73
C GLU A 59 -5.26 7.57 -4.43
N GLU A 60 -4.19 8.28 -4.04
CA GLU A 60 -2.84 8.00 -4.57
C GLU A 60 -2.38 6.58 -4.22
N VAL A 61 -2.61 6.15 -2.98
CA VAL A 61 -2.33 4.77 -2.55
C VAL A 61 -3.13 3.76 -3.36
N ARG A 62 -4.43 4.01 -3.61
CA ARG A 62 -5.28 3.13 -4.43
C ARG A 62 -4.76 3.01 -5.86
N LYS A 63 -4.27 4.10 -6.45
CA LYS A 63 -3.68 4.12 -7.80
C LYS A 63 -2.37 3.33 -7.89
N ALA A 64 -1.66 3.14 -6.77
CA ALA A 64 -0.43 2.35 -6.74
C ALA A 64 -0.65 0.84 -6.96
N ILE A 65 -1.88 0.35 -6.83
CA ILE A 65 -2.23 -1.05 -7.11
C ILE A 65 -2.54 -1.19 -8.62
N PRO A 66 -1.72 -1.91 -9.42
CA PRO A 66 -1.85 -1.98 -10.87
C PRO A 66 -2.88 -3.00 -11.37
N LEU A 67 -3.92 -3.29 -10.58
CA LEU A 67 -5.01 -4.22 -10.93
C LEU A 67 -6.27 -3.43 -11.26
N LYS A 68 -7.01 -3.83 -12.30
CA LYS A 68 -8.30 -3.23 -12.64
C LYS A 68 -9.41 -4.02 -11.97
N CYS A 69 -9.70 -3.68 -10.72
CA CYS A 69 -10.66 -4.40 -9.87
C CYS A 69 -11.18 -3.46 -8.78
N GLU A 70 -12.17 -3.91 -8.00
CA GLU A 70 -12.55 -3.21 -6.77
C GLU A 70 -11.35 -3.13 -5.81
N LYS A 71 -11.13 -1.97 -5.21
CA LYS A 71 -10.03 -1.70 -4.26
C LYS A 71 -10.54 -0.99 -3.03
N VAL A 72 -10.44 -1.68 -1.90
CA VAL A 72 -10.71 -1.13 -0.57
C VAL A 72 -9.38 -0.86 0.12
N ILE A 73 -9.15 0.39 0.53
CA ILE A 73 -7.91 0.83 1.17
C ILE A 73 -8.25 1.29 2.57
N ASN A 74 -7.69 0.61 3.58
CA ASN A 74 -7.84 0.90 4.98
C ASN A 74 -6.48 1.34 5.53
N VAL A 75 -6.35 2.62 5.87
CA VAL A 75 -5.13 3.16 6.47
C VAL A 75 -5.34 3.28 7.98
N VAL A 76 -4.44 2.67 8.75
CA VAL A 76 -4.52 2.62 10.21
C VAL A 76 -3.22 3.08 10.85
N ASN A 77 -3.32 3.55 12.08
CA ASN A 77 -2.13 3.87 12.86
C ASN A 77 -1.31 2.58 13.07
N GLY A 78 -0.01 2.64 12.78
CA GLY A 78 0.87 1.48 12.86
C GLY A 78 2.22 1.75 12.24
N GLY A 79 2.88 0.70 11.74
CA GLY A 79 4.22 0.84 11.15
C GLY A 79 5.25 1.23 12.20
N LEU A 80 6.18 2.13 11.85
CA LEU A 80 7.16 2.67 12.78
C LEU A 80 7.51 4.10 12.43
N LYS A 81 7.74 4.94 13.45
CA LYS A 81 8.48 6.19 13.30
C LYS A 81 9.69 6.19 14.22
N GLY A 82 10.78 6.81 13.78
CA GLY A 82 12.01 6.90 14.55
C GLY A 82 12.84 8.13 14.15
N PRO A 83 13.87 8.46 14.93
CA PRO A 83 14.75 9.58 14.64
C PRO A 83 15.53 9.33 13.35
N GLY A 84 15.65 10.38 12.53
CA GLY A 84 16.46 10.48 11.32
C GLY A 84 17.37 11.71 11.38
N ILE A 85 17.99 12.04 10.24
CA ILE A 85 18.83 13.23 10.08
C ILE A 85 18.05 14.24 9.25
N THR A 86 17.96 15.49 9.73
CA THR A 86 17.39 16.59 8.94
C THR A 86 18.46 17.16 8.04
N LEU A 87 18.18 17.21 6.75
CA LEU A 87 19.03 17.86 5.76
C LEU A 87 18.23 18.98 5.08
N GLU A 88 18.52 20.24 5.42
CA GLU A 88 17.81 21.40 4.86
C GLU A 88 17.87 21.47 3.34
N GLU A 89 18.98 20.99 2.74
CA GLU A 89 19.16 20.91 1.28
C GLU A 89 18.13 20.01 0.57
N PHE A 90 17.54 19.04 1.29
CA PHE A 90 16.47 18.17 0.79
C PHE A 90 15.07 18.66 1.18
N GLY A 91 14.97 19.82 1.83
CA GLY A 91 13.69 20.41 2.27
C GLY A 91 13.07 19.68 3.46
N ASP A 92 13.88 19.02 4.29
CA ASP A 92 13.41 18.31 5.47
C ASP A 92 12.88 19.28 6.52
N LYS A 93 11.68 19.01 7.03
CA LYS A 93 11.02 19.81 8.08
C LYS A 93 11.01 19.12 9.44
N THR A 94 11.42 17.85 9.47
CA THR A 94 11.41 17.00 10.66
C THR A 94 12.69 16.18 10.69
N ASN A 95 13.01 15.62 11.85
CA ASN A 95 14.05 14.62 12.03
C ASN A 95 13.43 13.23 12.22
N GLU A 96 12.30 12.94 11.55
CA GLU A 96 11.64 11.64 11.63
C GLU A 96 11.90 10.83 10.35
N MET A 97 11.80 9.52 10.45
CA MET A 97 11.61 8.61 9.31
C MET A 97 10.33 7.83 9.54
N LEU A 98 9.53 7.66 8.48
CA LEU A 98 8.24 6.96 8.56
C LEU A 98 8.34 5.63 7.81
N ILE A 99 7.97 4.55 8.48
CA ILE A 99 7.91 3.21 7.92
C ILE A 99 6.46 2.75 7.89
N ALA A 100 6.01 2.34 6.70
CA ALA A 100 4.70 1.75 6.46
C ALA A 100 4.81 0.24 6.20
N VAL A 101 3.83 -0.50 6.70
CA VAL A 101 3.63 -1.92 6.40
C VAL A 101 2.28 -2.07 5.69
N ALA A 102 2.24 -2.81 4.59
CA ALA A 102 1.03 -3.09 3.85
C ALA A 102 0.72 -4.59 3.93
N PHE A 103 -0.52 -4.91 4.27
CA PHE A 103 -1.12 -6.23 4.19
C PHE A 103 -2.18 -6.20 3.10
N ILE A 104 -1.99 -7.00 2.05
CA ILE A 104 -2.88 -7.01 0.88
C ILE A 104 -3.54 -8.38 0.79
N THR A 105 -4.87 -8.38 0.77
CA THR A 105 -5.69 -9.56 0.51
C THR A 105 -6.30 -9.44 -0.87
N ILE A 106 -6.21 -10.52 -1.64
CA ILE A 106 -6.85 -10.66 -2.94
C ILE A 106 -7.97 -11.68 -2.77
N TYR A 107 -9.20 -11.22 -2.91
CA TYR A 107 -10.37 -12.07 -2.94
C TYR A 107 -10.72 -12.39 -4.38
N VAL A 108 -11.09 -13.64 -4.63
CA VAL A 108 -11.67 -14.07 -5.90
C VAL A 108 -13.06 -14.62 -5.66
N ARG A 109 -13.95 -14.39 -6.62
CA ARG A 109 -15.27 -15.02 -6.62
C ARG A 109 -15.09 -16.53 -6.73
N GLY A 110 -15.40 -17.26 -5.66
CA GLY A 110 -15.48 -18.70 -5.70
C GLY A 110 -16.82 -19.16 -6.26
N GLU A 111 -16.81 -20.18 -7.13
CA GLU A 111 -17.99 -21.04 -7.23
C GLU A 111 -18.13 -21.79 -5.90
N CYS A 112 -19.20 -21.54 -5.14
CA CYS A 112 -19.66 -22.52 -4.17
C CYS A 112 -20.09 -23.76 -4.97
N LYS A 113 -19.23 -24.77 -5.02
CA LYS A 113 -19.63 -26.14 -5.36
C LYS A 113 -19.94 -26.90 -4.08
#